data_AF-A0A3C2A2V8-F1
#
_entry.id   AF-A0A3C2A2V8-F1
#
_cell.length_a   1.000
_cell.length_b   1.000
_cell.length_c   1.000
_cell.angle_alpha   90.00
_cell.angle_beta   90.00
_cell.angle_gamma   90.00
#
_symmetry.space_group_name_H-M   'P 1'
#
loop_
_entity.id
_entity.type
_entity.pdbx_description
1 polymer ?
#
loop_
_entity_poly.entity_id
_entity_poly.type
_entity_poly.pdbx_seq_one_letter_code
_entity_poly.pdbx_strand_id
1 'polypeptide(L)'
;QALEVTLSYIPSQAVSVNYSAVGGDATNGDDYTLADGTVTLEPGNQKATFDLTLINDVEVEDDETILIALSNPSVGVLGANDTLTFTINDEDNARNIQFTNTTGTGSESTASVSIPIEINLVDTANDTKVYYSVTTGTAIGSGVDYT
;
A
#
# COMPACT_ATOMS: atom_id res chain seq x y z
N GLN A 1 -13.96 1.44 -0.12
CA GLN A 1 -14.49 0.08 -0.39
C GLN A 1 -15.80 -0.11 0.36
N ALA A 2 -16.85 -0.60 -0.29
CA ALA A 2 -18.12 -0.91 0.38
C ALA A 2 -18.15 -2.40 0.76
N LEU A 3 -18.34 -2.70 2.04
CA LEU A 3 -18.40 -4.06 2.58
C LEU A 3 -19.86 -4.45 2.83
N GLU A 4 -20.28 -5.63 2.37
CA GLU A 4 -21.67 -6.09 2.43
C GLU A 4 -21.93 -6.96 3.66
N VAL A 5 -23.05 -6.69 4.34
CA VAL A 5 -23.64 -7.54 5.36
C VAL A 5 -24.98 -8.06 4.86
N THR A 6 -25.24 -9.35 5.10
CA THR A 6 -26.45 -10.03 4.63
C THR A 6 -27.24 -10.63 5.78
N LEU A 7 -28.55 -10.66 5.62
CA LEU A 7 -29.47 -11.36 6.52
C LEU A 7 -30.06 -12.58 5.81
N SER A 8 -30.39 -13.65 6.56
CA SER A 8 -30.90 -14.89 5.96
C SER A 8 -32.34 -14.78 5.44
N TYR A 9 -33.03 -13.67 5.69
CA TYR A 9 -34.40 -13.39 5.25
C TYR A 9 -34.58 -11.90 4.96
N ILE A 10 -35.66 -11.54 4.27
CA ILE A 10 -36.06 -10.14 4.07
C ILE A 10 -36.82 -9.67 5.33
N PRO A 11 -36.30 -8.68 6.07
CA PRO A 11 -36.91 -8.32 7.34
C PRO A 11 -38.12 -7.40 7.14
N SER A 12 -39.12 -7.50 8.02
CA SER A 12 -40.29 -6.60 8.05
C SER A 12 -40.13 -5.41 9.00
N GLN A 13 -39.04 -5.40 9.77
CA GLN A 13 -38.60 -4.33 10.68
C GLN A 13 -37.09 -4.17 10.55
N ALA A 14 -36.54 -3.01 10.93
CA ALA A 14 -35.11 -2.80 10.86
C ALA A 14 -34.34 -3.79 11.75
N VAL A 15 -33.26 -4.37 11.23
CA VAL A 15 -32.32 -5.24 11.95
C VAL A 15 -30.97 -4.58 11.93
N SER A 16 -30.27 -4.53 13.06
CA SER A 16 -28.94 -3.92 13.14
C SER A 16 -27.92 -4.89 13.70
N VAL A 17 -26.67 -4.69 13.32
CA VAL A 17 -25.52 -5.42 13.85
C VAL A 17 -24.34 -4.45 13.92
N ASN A 18 -23.52 -4.58 14.95
CA ASN A 18 -22.31 -3.77 15.09
C ASN A 18 -21.17 -4.40 14.29
N TYR A 19 -20.20 -3.58 13.88
CA TYR A 19 -18.96 -4.02 13.28
C TYR A 19 -17.78 -3.25 13.90
N SER A 20 -16.63 -3.91 13.98
CA SER A 20 -15.37 -3.30 14.42
C SER A 20 -14.18 -4.05 13.83
N ALA A 21 -13.04 -3.37 13.69
CA ALA A 21 -11.77 -4.05 13.45
C ALA A 21 -11.31 -4.71 14.77
N VAL A 22 -10.94 -5.99 14.72
CA VAL A 22 -10.58 -6.79 15.91
C VAL A 22 -9.17 -7.37 15.83
N GLY A 23 -8.45 -7.12 14.75
CA GLY A 23 -7.07 -7.55 14.55
C GLY A 23 -6.66 -7.49 13.08
N GLY A 24 -5.60 -8.22 12.76
CA GLY A 24 -4.90 -8.09 11.48
C GLY A 24 -3.54 -7.42 11.70
N ASP A 25 -2.82 -7.26 10.61
CA ASP A 25 -1.47 -6.68 10.58
C ASP A 25 -1.53 -5.20 10.16
N ALA A 26 -2.55 -4.81 9.39
CA ALA A 26 -2.80 -3.43 9.00
C ALA A 26 -3.24 -2.55 10.18
N THR A 27 -2.76 -1.32 10.17
CA THR A 27 -2.92 -0.27 11.16
C THR A 27 -3.98 0.76 10.76
N ASN A 28 -4.92 1.04 11.67
CA ASN A 28 -5.95 2.05 11.45
C ASN A 28 -5.36 3.46 11.63
N GLY A 29 -5.49 4.29 10.61
CA GLY A 29 -4.93 5.63 10.52
C GLY A 29 -3.71 5.70 9.59
N ASP A 30 -3.04 4.58 9.37
CA ASP A 30 -1.86 4.47 8.49
C ASP A 30 -2.27 3.77 7.19
N ASP A 31 -2.81 2.54 7.23
CA ASP A 31 -3.13 1.74 6.03
C ASP A 31 -4.62 1.79 5.64
N TYR A 32 -5.49 2.02 6.64
CA TYR A 32 -6.92 2.17 6.43
C TYR A 32 -7.57 3.07 7.46
N THR A 33 -8.79 3.51 7.19
CA THR A 33 -9.68 4.12 8.19
C THR A 33 -10.98 3.34 8.27
N LEU A 34 -11.28 2.84 9.47
CA LEU A 34 -12.56 2.23 9.83
C LEU A 34 -12.91 2.65 11.25
N ALA A 35 -14.05 3.31 11.43
CA ALA A 35 -14.60 3.53 12.77
C ALA A 35 -15.52 2.36 13.13
N ASP A 36 -15.52 1.98 14.41
CA ASP A 36 -16.53 1.07 14.94
C ASP A 36 -17.92 1.66 14.68
N GLY A 37 -18.87 0.80 14.30
CA GLY A 37 -20.17 1.27 13.87
C GLY A 37 -21.28 0.23 13.97
N THR A 38 -22.45 0.66 13.53
CA THR A 38 -23.64 -0.18 13.41
C THR A 38 -24.13 -0.09 11.97
N VAL A 39 -24.36 -1.24 11.36
CA VAL A 39 -25.04 -1.34 10.07
C VAL A 39 -26.50 -1.72 10.31
N THR A 40 -27.41 -1.06 9.60
CA THR A 40 -28.86 -1.31 9.70
C THR A 40 -29.37 -1.85 8.37
N LEU A 41 -30.00 -3.01 8.42
CA LEU A 41 -30.77 -3.59 7.32
C LEU A 41 -32.22 -3.09 7.45
N GLU A 42 -32.60 -2.20 6.55
CA GLU A 42 -33.94 -1.62 6.51
C GLU A 42 -35.01 -2.66 6.11
N PRO A 43 -36.28 -2.48 6.52
CA PRO A 43 -37.37 -3.35 6.11
C PRO A 43 -37.42 -3.51 4.59
N GLY A 44 -37.56 -4.75 4.12
CA GLY A 44 -37.55 -5.07 2.69
C GLY A 44 -36.16 -5.28 2.08
N ASN A 45 -35.08 -4.94 2.79
CA ASN A 45 -33.71 -5.09 2.32
C ASN A 45 -32.99 -6.21 3.08
N GLN A 46 -32.54 -7.22 2.34
CA GLN A 46 -31.77 -8.34 2.91
C GLN A 46 -30.28 -8.01 3.07
N LYS A 47 -29.83 -6.88 2.51
CA LYS A 47 -28.43 -6.49 2.41
C LYS A 47 -28.27 -5.05 2.85
N ALA A 48 -27.16 -4.76 3.50
CA ALA A 48 -26.70 -3.40 3.78
C ALA A 48 -25.18 -3.36 3.63
N THR A 49 -24.62 -2.16 3.49
CA THR A 49 -23.17 -1.97 3.36
C THR A 49 -22.67 -0.95 4.37
N PHE A 50 -21.39 -1.05 4.70
CA PHE A 50 -20.63 0.00 5.39
C PHE A 50 -19.30 0.23 4.67
N ASP A 51 -18.68 1.38 4.90
CA ASP A 51 -17.50 1.81 4.16
C ASP A 51 -16.21 1.51 4.94
N LEU A 52 -15.22 1.01 4.21
CA LEU A 52 -13.82 0.90 4.59
C LEU A 52 -13.01 1.80 3.65
N THR A 53 -12.25 2.75 4.18
CA THR A 53 -11.36 3.60 3.39
C THR A 53 -9.95 3.03 3.46
N LEU A 54 -9.32 2.80 2.30
CA LEU A 54 -7.90 2.47 2.25
C LEU A 54 -7.11 3.77 2.14
N ILE A 55 -5.95 3.80 2.80
CA ILE A 55 -5.01 4.91 2.72
C ILE A 55 -3.90 4.45 1.78
N ASN A 56 -3.55 5.30 0.83
CA ASN A 56 -2.46 5.05 -0.11
C ASN A 56 -1.31 5.95 0.31
N ASP A 57 -0.11 5.41 0.43
CA ASP A 57 1.10 6.20 0.66
C ASP A 57 2.22 5.89 -0.35
N VAL A 58 3.47 5.83 0.12
CA VAL A 58 4.69 5.61 -0.67
C VAL A 58 5.69 4.72 0.09
N GLU A 59 5.33 4.23 1.27
CA GLU A 59 6.11 3.27 2.03
C GLU A 59 5.98 1.91 1.35
N VAL A 60 7.03 1.10 1.41
CA VAL A 60 7.00 -0.23 0.77
C VAL A 60 6.77 -1.23 1.87
N GLU A 61 5.70 -1.98 1.73
CA GLU A 61 5.16 -2.85 2.77
C GLU A 61 4.92 -4.25 2.21
N ASP A 62 4.68 -5.21 3.11
CA ASP A 62 4.14 -6.51 2.69
C ASP A 62 2.60 -6.39 2.57
N ASP A 63 1.94 -7.29 1.84
CA ASP A 63 0.47 -7.34 1.86
C ASP A 63 -0.04 -7.53 3.30
N GLU A 64 -0.96 -6.67 3.72
CA GLU A 64 -1.46 -6.64 5.09
C GLU A 64 -2.94 -7.05 5.18
N THR A 65 -3.39 -7.38 6.39
CA THR A 65 -4.78 -7.81 6.62
C THR A 65 -5.50 -7.01 7.69
N ILE A 66 -6.82 -6.90 7.54
CA ILE A 66 -7.76 -6.42 8.56
C ILE A 66 -8.72 -7.56 8.89
N LEU A 67 -8.91 -7.86 10.17
CA LEU A 67 -9.97 -8.74 10.67
C LEU A 67 -11.13 -7.88 11.17
N ILE A 68 -12.27 -7.92 10.47
CA ILE A 68 -13.48 -7.15 10.80
C ILE A 68 -14.53 -8.12 11.33
N ALA A 69 -15.00 -7.91 12.56
CA ALA A 69 -15.98 -8.80 13.19
C ALA A 69 -17.34 -8.09 13.37
N LEU A 70 -18.41 -8.85 13.16
CA LEU A 70 -19.76 -8.48 13.52
C LEU A 70 -20.03 -8.79 14.99
N SER A 71 -20.81 -7.96 15.67
CA SER A 71 -21.20 -8.18 17.07
C SER A 71 -22.59 -7.62 17.37
N ASN A 72 -23.18 -8.05 18.49
CA ASN A 72 -24.42 -7.48 19.04
C ASN A 72 -25.58 -7.33 18.02
N PRO A 73 -26.01 -8.41 17.34
CA PRO A 73 -27.18 -8.32 16.47
C PRO A 73 -28.42 -7.94 17.29
N SER A 74 -29.26 -7.03 16.78
CA SER A 74 -30.46 -6.58 17.49
C SER A 74 -31.52 -7.69 17.63
N VAL A 75 -31.50 -8.67 16.71
CA VAL A 75 -32.33 -9.87 16.71
C VAL A 75 -31.53 -11.05 16.17
N GLY A 76 -31.71 -12.23 16.76
CA GLY A 76 -31.15 -13.49 16.26
C GLY A 76 -29.75 -13.78 16.77
N VAL A 77 -28.99 -14.52 15.98
CA VAL A 77 -27.60 -14.92 16.25
C VAL A 77 -26.74 -14.63 15.02
N LEU A 78 -25.45 -14.40 15.22
CA LEU A 78 -24.51 -14.25 14.13
C LEU A 78 -24.35 -15.59 13.36
N GLY A 79 -24.09 -15.48 12.06
CA GLY A 79 -23.79 -16.65 11.21
C GLY A 79 -22.35 -17.11 11.38
N ALA A 80 -21.98 -18.17 10.66
CA ALA A 80 -20.61 -18.72 10.71
C ALA A 80 -19.54 -17.76 10.15
N ASN A 81 -19.93 -16.84 9.25
CA ASN A 81 -19.05 -15.85 8.65
C ASN A 81 -19.24 -14.49 9.35
N ASP A 82 -19.06 -14.46 10.66
CA ASP A 82 -19.18 -13.25 11.46
C ASP A 82 -17.89 -12.42 11.49
N THR A 83 -16.78 -12.97 10.97
CA THR A 83 -15.50 -12.29 10.81
C THR A 83 -15.07 -12.31 9.34
N LEU A 84 -14.74 -11.15 8.81
CA LEU A 84 -14.18 -10.94 7.47
C LEU A 84 -12.67 -10.66 7.59
N THR A 85 -11.86 -11.41 6.84
CA THR A 85 -10.47 -11.03 6.56
C THR A 85 -10.42 -10.22 5.27
N PHE A 86 -10.01 -8.97 5.35
CA PHE A 86 -9.80 -8.09 4.20
C PHE A 86 -8.29 -7.90 4.00
N THR A 87 -7.78 -8.14 2.79
CA THR A 87 -6.35 -7.95 2.45
C THR A 87 -6.16 -6.63 1.73
N ILE A 88 -5.25 -5.80 2.24
CA ILE A 88 -4.69 -4.65 1.55
C ILE A 88 -3.46 -5.18 0.80
N ASN A 89 -3.38 -4.93 -0.51
CA ASN A 89 -2.22 -5.37 -1.28
C ASN A 89 -1.37 -4.12 -1.50
N ASP A 90 -0.08 -4.20 -1.19
CA ASP A 90 0.83 -3.08 -1.43
C ASP A 90 1.09 -2.92 -2.93
N GLU A 91 1.03 -1.69 -3.41
CA GLU A 91 1.35 -1.31 -4.78
C GLU A 91 2.64 -0.51 -4.90
N ASP A 92 3.27 -0.20 -3.77
CA ASP A 92 4.47 0.59 -3.72
C ASP A 92 5.72 -0.23 -4.08
N ASN A 93 6.71 0.49 -4.59
CA ASN A 93 7.93 -0.12 -5.10
C ASN A 93 9.14 0.57 -4.48
N ALA A 94 10.12 -0.24 -4.05
CA ALA A 94 11.37 0.28 -3.51
C ALA A 94 12.04 1.23 -4.49
N ARG A 95 12.46 2.40 -3.99
CA ARG A 95 13.24 3.36 -4.77
C ARG A 95 14.62 2.79 -5.05
N ASN A 96 14.82 2.37 -6.30
CA ASN A 96 16.07 1.83 -6.79
C ASN A 96 16.76 2.87 -7.68
N ILE A 97 18.03 3.16 -7.36
CA ILE A 97 18.90 4.05 -8.13
C ILE A 97 20.06 3.21 -8.64
N GLN A 98 20.24 3.17 -9.96
CA GLN A 98 21.28 2.37 -10.58
C GLN A 98 21.89 3.04 -11.81
N PHE A 99 23.07 2.57 -12.25
CA PHE A 99 23.57 2.89 -13.57
C PHE A 99 22.75 2.17 -14.63
N THR A 100 22.54 2.79 -15.79
CA THR A 100 21.86 2.09 -16.91
C THR A 100 22.72 0.97 -17.50
N ASN A 101 24.04 1.02 -17.27
CA ASN A 101 25.01 0.08 -17.81
C ASN A 101 26.05 -0.28 -16.73
N THR A 102 26.44 -1.57 -16.68
CA THR A 102 27.49 -2.06 -15.77
C THR A 102 28.91 -1.85 -16.29
N THR A 103 29.04 -1.51 -17.58
CA THR A 103 30.32 -1.20 -18.23
C THR A 103 30.14 -0.04 -19.19
N GLY A 104 31.23 0.67 -19.47
CA GLY A 104 31.27 1.75 -20.44
C GLY A 104 32.63 1.78 -21.14
N THR A 105 32.64 2.32 -22.36
CA THR A 105 33.87 2.63 -23.10
C THR A 105 33.78 4.06 -23.62
N GLY A 106 34.93 4.71 -23.77
CA GLY A 106 35.03 6.07 -24.26
C GLY A 106 36.34 6.27 -25.00
N SER A 107 36.37 7.24 -25.91
CA SER A 107 37.60 7.69 -26.56
C SER A 107 38.28 8.76 -25.70
N GLU A 108 39.60 8.70 -25.56
CA GLU A 108 40.39 9.73 -24.88
C GLU A 108 40.31 11.09 -25.59
N SER A 109 39.88 11.11 -26.86
CA SER A 109 39.60 12.35 -27.59
C SER A 109 38.32 13.06 -27.14
N THR A 110 37.52 12.45 -26.26
CA THR A 110 36.27 13.00 -25.77
C THR A 110 36.50 13.69 -24.44
N ALA A 111 36.25 15.01 -24.37
CA ALA A 111 36.51 15.81 -23.18
C ALA A 111 35.67 15.43 -21.96
N SER A 112 34.44 14.92 -22.16
CA SER A 112 33.53 14.54 -21.07
C SER A 112 32.59 13.42 -21.52
N VAL A 113 32.37 12.44 -20.65
CA VAL A 113 31.42 11.36 -20.86
C VAL A 113 30.24 11.54 -19.90
N SER A 114 29.02 11.37 -20.40
CA SER A 114 27.84 11.29 -19.54
C SER A 114 27.71 9.87 -18.99
N ILE A 115 27.58 9.73 -17.67
CA ILE A 115 27.31 8.46 -17.02
C ILE A 115 25.83 8.47 -16.62
N PRO A 116 24.95 7.85 -17.42
CA PRO A 116 23.52 7.81 -17.11
C PRO A 116 23.26 6.97 -15.86
N ILE A 117 22.46 7.55 -14.97
CA ILE A 117 21.79 6.84 -13.87
C ILE A 117 20.29 6.84 -14.14
N GLU A 118 19.61 5.85 -13.61
CA GLU A 118 18.16 5.77 -13.61
C GLU A 118 17.65 5.58 -12.19
N ILE A 119 16.46 6.12 -11.96
CA ILE A 119 15.64 5.87 -10.78
C ILE A 119 14.33 5.27 -11.27
N ASN A 120 13.85 4.21 -10.62
CA ASN A 120 12.62 3.52 -11.02
C ASN A 120 11.34 4.27 -10.65
N LEU A 121 11.45 5.34 -9.87
CA LEU A 121 10.34 6.13 -9.37
C LEU A 121 10.55 7.62 -9.62
N VAL A 122 9.50 8.31 -10.07
CA VAL A 122 9.50 9.76 -10.22
C VAL A 122 8.90 10.37 -8.97
N ASP A 123 9.71 11.07 -8.18
CA ASP A 123 9.26 11.90 -7.06
C ASP A 123 9.50 13.37 -7.39
N THR A 124 8.42 14.11 -7.61
CA THR A 124 8.47 15.55 -7.93
C THR A 124 8.37 16.43 -6.69
N ALA A 125 8.13 15.85 -5.52
CA ALA A 125 7.97 16.57 -4.26
C ALA A 125 9.29 16.63 -3.47
N ASN A 126 10.20 15.66 -3.63
CA ASN A 126 11.44 15.56 -2.88
C ASN A 126 12.68 15.44 -3.77
N ASP A 127 13.71 16.23 -3.46
CA ASP A 127 15.03 16.10 -4.07
C ASP A 127 15.69 14.77 -3.68
N THR A 128 16.09 13.97 -4.68
CA THR A 128 16.93 12.78 -4.46
C THR A 128 18.40 13.14 -4.64
N LYS A 129 19.25 12.85 -3.64
CA LYS A 129 20.70 13.07 -3.68
C LYS A 129 21.45 11.76 -3.63
N VAL A 130 22.36 11.58 -4.59
CA VAL A 130 23.22 10.39 -4.69
C VAL A 130 24.67 10.82 -4.55
N TYR A 131 25.35 10.26 -3.56
CA TYR A 131 26.80 10.41 -3.45
C TYR A 131 27.47 9.41 -4.39
N TYR A 132 28.50 9.85 -5.10
CA TYR A 132 29.33 8.98 -5.90
C TYR A 132 30.78 9.07 -5.43
N SER A 133 31.54 8.02 -5.69
CA SER A 133 32.99 8.02 -5.55
C SER A 133 33.57 7.26 -6.72
N VAL A 134 34.77 7.67 -7.15
CA VAL A 134 35.50 6.97 -8.20
C VAL A 134 36.55 6.10 -7.53
N THR A 135 36.41 4.79 -7.67
CA THR A 135 37.45 3.83 -7.25
C THR A 135 38.40 3.55 -8.40
N THR A 136 39.68 3.35 -8.10
CA THR A 136 40.71 3.16 -9.13
C THR A 136 40.61 1.80 -9.80
N GLY A 137 40.56 1.80 -11.13
CA GLY A 137 40.92 0.67 -11.98
C GLY A 137 42.39 0.76 -12.40
N THR A 138 42.69 0.37 -13.64
CA THR A 138 44.02 0.60 -14.25
C THR A 138 44.28 2.06 -14.61
N ALA A 139 43.23 2.88 -14.72
CA ALA A 139 43.32 4.32 -15.01
C ALA A 139 43.64 5.14 -13.75
N ILE A 140 44.47 6.16 -13.93
CA ILE A 140 45.01 7.06 -12.92
C ILE A 140 44.19 8.36 -12.92
N GLY A 141 43.59 8.70 -11.77
CA GLY A 141 42.85 9.94 -11.59
C GLY A 141 43.75 11.18 -11.47
N SER A 142 43.20 12.28 -10.94
CA SER A 142 43.91 13.56 -10.76
C SER A 142 44.38 14.22 -12.07
N GLY A 143 43.64 13.99 -13.16
CA GLY A 143 43.88 14.62 -14.46
C GLY A 143 44.92 13.95 -15.34
N VAL A 144 45.35 12.72 -14.99
CA VAL A 144 46.15 11.88 -15.91
C VAL A 144 45.22 11.23 -16.94
N ASP A 145 44.30 10.38 -16.49
CA ASP A 145 43.30 9.72 -17.35
C ASP A 145 41.89 10.28 -17.13
N TYR A 146 41.58 10.73 -15.91
CA TYR A 146 40.30 11.37 -15.57
C TYR A 146 40.44 12.35 -14.40
N THR A 147 39.48 13.26 -14.29
CA THR A 147 39.31 14.23 -13.18
C THR A 147 38.02 13.99 -12.43
#